data_AF-A0A2E7QV13-F1
#
_entry.id   AF-A0A2E7QV13-F1
#
_cell.length_a   1.000
_cell.length_b   1.000
_cell.length_c   1.000
_cell.angle_alpha   90.00
_cell.angle_beta   90.00
_cell.angle_gamma   90.00
#
_symmetry.space_group_name_H-M   'P 1'
#
loop_
_entity.id
_entity.type
_entity.pdbx_description
1 polymer ?
#
loop_
_entity_poly.entity_id
_entity_poly.type
_entity_poly.pdbx_seq_one_letter_code
_entity_poly.pdbx_strand_id
1 'polypeptide(L)'
;MRRLEIQKDGRDKWYARFRAEGSHDAILQSYSFYNHGATNVPEPDWRSDVEFVFVTSEAKLFRYFVNSTFWQLSVTGKQYKGVVGGWLTIAREVSVEKMSNLVFTGDIKIRRTFLNVFSTGTIAAERPDSDNEVQQDFKVNINEIIP
;
A
#
# COMPACT_ATOMS: atom_id res chain seq x y z
N MET A 1 -0.91 2.46 22.58
CA MET A 1 -1.34 1.09 22.27
C MET A 1 -0.75 0.67 20.93
N ARG A 2 0.08 -0.39 20.89
CA ARG A 2 0.51 -1.02 19.63
C ARG A 2 -0.61 -1.90 19.07
N ARG A 3 -0.99 -1.71 17.81
CA ARG A 3 -2.08 -2.48 17.19
C ARG A 3 -1.76 -2.83 15.75
N LEU A 4 -1.92 -4.11 15.41
CA LEU A 4 -1.89 -4.63 14.05
C LEU A 4 -3.32 -4.98 13.64
N GLU A 5 -3.79 -4.37 12.55
CA GLU A 5 -5.12 -4.59 12.00
C GLU A 5 -5.02 -5.06 10.56
N ILE A 6 -5.91 -5.97 10.18
CA ILE A 6 -5.86 -6.66 8.89
C ILE A 6 -7.17 -6.45 8.14
N GLN A 7 -7.07 -6.08 6.87
CA GLN A 7 -8.19 -6.11 5.93
C GLN A 7 -7.87 -7.12 4.83
N LYS A 8 -8.79 -8.06 4.57
CA LYS A 8 -8.66 -9.00 3.45
C LYS A 8 -9.23 -8.37 2.18
N ASP A 9 -8.55 -8.55 1.06
CA ASP A 9 -9.02 -8.12 -0.28
C ASP A 9 -10.03 -9.13 -0.90
N GLY A 10 -10.38 -10.20 -0.17
CA GLY A 10 -11.30 -11.25 -0.63
C GLY A 10 -10.69 -12.28 -1.58
N ARG A 11 -9.39 -12.17 -1.91
CA ARG A 11 -8.63 -13.14 -2.71
C ARG A 11 -7.47 -13.72 -1.92
N ASP A 12 -6.29 -13.12 -2.06
CA ASP A 12 -5.01 -13.61 -1.54
C ASP A 12 -4.21 -12.52 -0.80
N LYS A 13 -4.57 -11.25 -1.01
CA LYS A 13 -3.90 -10.09 -0.44
C LYS A 13 -4.58 -9.61 0.83
N TRP A 14 -3.76 -9.30 1.81
CA TRP A 14 -4.14 -8.68 3.06
C TRP A 14 -3.47 -7.31 3.16
N TYR A 15 -4.19 -6.32 3.64
CA TYR A 15 -3.68 -5.00 3.97
C TYR A 15 -3.51 -4.92 5.47
N ALA A 16 -2.28 -4.70 5.92
CA ALA A 16 -1.93 -4.63 7.32
C ALA A 16 -1.68 -3.17 7.70
N ARG A 17 -2.44 -2.66 8.67
CA ARG A 17 -2.23 -1.35 9.31
C ARG A 17 -1.56 -1.58 10.65
N PHE A 18 -0.41 -0.96 10.87
CA PHE A 18 0.26 -0.97 12.16
C PHE A 18 0.30 0.44 12.73
N ARG A 19 -0.10 0.59 13.99
CA ARG A 19 0.02 1.82 14.76
C ARG A 19 0.89 1.57 15.99
N ALA A 20 1.94 2.39 16.13
CA ALA A 20 2.86 2.37 17.26
C ALA A 20 2.50 3.44 18.30
N GLU A 21 3.25 3.46 19.41
CA GLU A 21 3.16 4.50 20.44
C GLU A 21 4.10 5.69 20.16
N GLY A 22 5.15 5.47 19.37
CA GLY A 22 6.10 6.49 18.97
C GLY A 22 6.70 6.18 17.60
N SER A 23 7.32 7.20 17.00
CA SER A 23 7.84 7.11 15.64
C SER A 23 9.00 6.12 15.50
N HIS A 24 9.89 6.11 16.49
CA HIS A 24 10.99 5.14 16.55
C HIS A 24 10.48 3.69 16.57
N ASP A 25 9.45 3.41 17.35
CA ASP A 25 8.82 2.08 17.41
C ASP A 25 8.19 1.69 16.08
N ALA A 26 7.52 2.64 15.40
CA ALA A 26 6.93 2.39 14.09
C ALA A 26 8.01 2.03 13.07
N ILE A 27 9.13 2.76 13.05
CA ILE A 27 10.26 2.53 12.16
C ILE A 27 10.86 1.14 12.42
N LEU A 28 11.19 0.82 13.67
CA LEU A 28 11.73 -0.50 14.02
C LEU A 28 10.79 -1.63 13.62
N GLN A 29 9.49 -1.45 13.86
CA GLN A 29 8.49 -2.45 13.50
C GLN A 29 8.38 -2.62 11.97
N SER A 30 8.46 -1.54 11.20
CA SER A 30 8.44 -1.61 9.73
C SER A 30 9.61 -2.46 9.18
N TYR A 31 10.83 -2.26 9.72
CA TYR A 31 11.99 -3.07 9.38
C TYR A 31 11.83 -4.52 9.82
N SER A 32 11.24 -4.76 11.01
CA SER A 32 10.94 -6.12 11.48
C SER A 32 10.00 -6.86 10.53
N PHE A 33 8.92 -6.22 10.08
CA PHE A 33 7.99 -6.82 9.12
C PHE A 33 8.66 -7.18 7.80
N TYR A 34 9.53 -6.31 7.28
CA TYR A 34 10.29 -6.61 6.07
C TYR A 34 11.30 -7.75 6.28
N ASN A 35 12.17 -7.64 7.28
CA ASN A 35 13.27 -8.59 7.52
C ASN A 35 12.79 -10.01 7.85
N HIS A 36 11.66 -10.13 8.54
CA HIS A 36 11.10 -11.45 8.90
C HIS A 36 10.09 -11.97 7.87
N GLY A 37 9.80 -11.23 6.79
CA GLY A 37 9.09 -11.72 5.61
C GLY A 37 7.58 -11.51 5.62
N ALA A 38 7.06 -10.55 6.37
CA ALA A 38 5.65 -10.14 6.30
C ALA A 38 5.33 -9.42 4.98
N THR A 39 6.32 -8.76 4.40
CA THR A 39 6.21 -8.03 3.12
C THR A 39 7.50 -8.19 2.32
N ASN A 40 7.40 -8.02 1.00
CA ASN A 40 8.58 -7.93 0.12
C ASN A 40 8.93 -6.47 -0.21
N VAL A 41 8.11 -5.53 0.23
CA VAL A 41 8.32 -4.10 0.00
C VAL A 41 9.00 -3.53 1.24
N PRO A 42 10.22 -2.96 1.13
CA PRO A 42 10.96 -2.44 2.27
C PRO A 42 10.34 -1.18 2.87
N GLU A 43 9.75 -0.34 2.02
CA GLU A 43 9.09 0.90 2.44
C GLU A 43 7.57 0.71 2.52
N PRO A 44 6.96 0.82 3.70
CA PRO A 44 5.51 0.79 3.81
C PRO A 44 4.89 2.13 3.40
N ASP A 45 3.58 2.13 3.19
CA ASP A 45 2.79 3.35 2.95
C ASP A 45 2.52 4.05 4.29
N TRP A 46 3.38 5.01 4.63
CA TRP A 46 3.28 5.80 5.85
C TRP A 46 2.04 6.71 5.84
N ARG A 47 1.24 6.61 6.90
CA ARG A 47 0.06 7.46 7.15
C ARG A 47 0.35 8.62 8.09
N SER A 48 1.27 8.41 9.01
CA SER A 48 1.82 9.38 9.95
C SER A 48 3.15 8.85 10.49
N ASP A 49 3.84 9.61 11.32
CA ASP A 49 5.11 9.17 11.92
C ASP A 49 4.98 7.89 12.77
N VAL A 50 3.75 7.54 13.21
CA VAL A 50 3.48 6.39 14.08
C VAL A 50 2.61 5.31 13.44
N GLU A 51 2.16 5.51 12.20
CA GLU A 51 1.23 4.61 11.53
C GLU A 51 1.62 4.38 10.07
N PHE A 52 1.61 3.12 9.65
CA PHE A 52 1.84 2.74 8.26
C PHE A 52 0.98 1.57 7.84
N VAL A 53 0.82 1.42 6.52
CA VAL A 53 0.11 0.32 5.88
C VAL A 53 1.07 -0.44 4.96
N PHE A 54 0.95 -1.75 4.91
CA PHE A 54 1.70 -2.57 3.97
C PHE A 54 0.87 -3.74 3.44
N VAL A 55 1.27 -4.27 2.29
CA VAL A 55 0.63 -5.42 1.67
C VAL A 55 1.28 -6.70 2.16
N THR A 56 0.47 -7.65 2.59
CA THR A 56 0.88 -8.97 3.05
C THR A 56 -0.07 -10.05 2.52
N SER A 57 0.13 -11.28 2.96
CA SER A 57 -0.80 -12.41 2.80
C SER A 57 -0.74 -13.26 4.05
N GLU A 58 -1.71 -14.15 4.22
CA GLU A 58 -1.76 -15.09 5.35
C GLU A 58 -0.43 -15.85 5.53
N ALA A 59 0.09 -16.41 4.43
CA ALA A 59 1.35 -17.15 4.44
C ALA A 59 2.56 -16.27 4.82
N LYS A 60 2.61 -15.03 4.35
CA LYS A 60 3.69 -14.09 4.67
C LYS A 60 3.64 -13.67 6.14
N LEU A 61 2.45 -13.37 6.64
CA LEU A 61 2.27 -12.94 8.02
C LEU A 61 2.53 -14.09 9.01
N PHE A 62 2.12 -15.31 8.68
CA PHE A 62 2.49 -16.50 9.45
C PHE A 62 4.00 -16.72 9.46
N ARG A 63 4.66 -16.63 8.28
CA ARG A 63 6.12 -16.71 8.17
C ARG A 63 6.82 -15.65 9.03
N TYR A 64 6.29 -14.43 9.03
CA TYR A 64 6.77 -13.34 9.89
C TYR A 64 6.72 -13.72 11.38
N PHE A 65 5.58 -14.21 11.87
CA PHE A 65 5.46 -14.61 13.27
C PHE A 65 6.41 -15.73 13.63
N VAL A 66 6.58 -16.72 12.75
CA VAL A 66 7.52 -17.84 13.00
C VAL A 66 8.94 -17.33 13.08
N ASN A 67 9.37 -16.52 12.11
CA ASN A 67 10.74 -16.03 12.03
C ASN A 67 11.09 -15.05 13.16
N SER A 68 10.19 -14.12 13.48
CA SER A 68 10.40 -13.15 14.55
C SER A 68 10.43 -13.83 15.92
N THR A 69 9.52 -14.76 16.17
CA THR A 69 9.49 -15.54 17.41
C THR A 69 10.72 -16.43 17.53
N PHE A 70 11.10 -17.13 16.46
CA PHE A 70 12.32 -17.95 16.43
C PHE A 70 13.56 -17.11 16.73
N TRP A 71 13.69 -15.93 16.11
CA TRP A 71 14.80 -15.03 16.36
C TRP A 71 14.85 -14.59 17.83
N GLN A 72 13.73 -14.14 18.39
CA GLN A 72 13.63 -13.74 19.80
C GLN A 72 14.02 -14.88 20.76
N LEU A 73 13.51 -16.08 20.49
CA LEU A 73 13.82 -17.28 21.24
C LEU A 73 15.29 -17.69 21.13
N SER A 74 15.90 -17.54 19.95
CA SER A 74 17.31 -17.85 19.73
C SER A 74 18.27 -16.91 20.47
N VAL A 75 17.87 -15.65 20.67
CA VAL A 75 18.67 -14.64 21.39
C VAL A 75 18.55 -14.83 22.90
N THR A 76 17.36 -15.14 23.39
CA THR A 76 17.08 -15.23 24.84
C THR A 76 17.29 -16.63 25.42
N GLY A 77 17.17 -17.65 24.59
CA GLY A 77 17.07 -19.03 24.99
C GLY A 77 18.35 -19.85 24.79
N LYS A 78 19.02 -20.21 25.89
CA LYS A 78 20.14 -21.18 25.86
C LYS A 78 19.67 -22.64 25.88
N GLN A 79 18.44 -22.89 26.34
CA GLN A 79 17.96 -24.22 26.76
C GLN A 79 17.61 -25.22 25.66
N TYR A 80 17.30 -24.79 24.42
CA TYR A 80 16.96 -25.72 23.32
C TYR A 80 17.99 -25.75 22.19
N LYS A 81 19.22 -25.28 22.45
CA LYS A 81 20.32 -25.42 21.49
C LYS A 81 20.70 -26.89 21.37
N GLY A 82 20.57 -27.47 20.17
CA GLY A 82 20.93 -28.86 19.88
C GLY A 82 19.78 -29.89 20.00
N VAL A 83 18.56 -29.45 20.32
CA VAL A 83 17.37 -30.33 20.34
C VAL A 83 16.75 -30.42 18.95
N VAL A 84 16.39 -31.61 18.49
CA VAL A 84 15.70 -31.83 17.21
C VAL A 84 14.40 -31.03 17.18
N GLY A 85 14.22 -30.17 16.16
CA GLY A 85 13.11 -29.22 16.07
C GLY A 85 13.27 -27.96 16.94
N GLY A 86 13.85 -28.10 18.14
CA GLY A 86 14.31 -27.00 18.99
C GLY A 86 13.35 -25.81 19.09
N TRP A 87 13.90 -24.60 18.92
CA TRP A 87 13.15 -23.34 18.97
C TRP A 87 12.09 -23.18 17.85
N LEU A 88 12.24 -23.90 16.73
CA LEU A 88 11.37 -23.73 15.57
C LEU A 88 9.97 -24.29 15.83
N THR A 89 9.87 -25.41 16.55
CA THR A 89 8.58 -26.00 16.92
C THR A 89 7.77 -25.05 17.80
N ILE A 90 8.39 -24.53 18.87
CA ILE A 90 7.77 -23.55 19.79
C ILE A 90 7.37 -22.28 19.02
N ALA A 91 8.24 -21.79 18.14
CA ALA A 91 7.95 -20.61 17.34
C ALA A 91 6.70 -20.80 16.46
N ARG A 92 6.49 -22.00 15.90
CA ARG A 92 5.28 -22.32 15.11
C ARG A 92 4.02 -22.33 15.96
N GLU A 93 4.05 -22.95 17.14
CA GLU A 93 2.89 -22.99 18.05
C GLU A 93 2.46 -21.59 18.47
N VAL A 94 3.41 -20.76 18.92
CA VAL A 94 3.17 -19.35 19.28
C VAL A 94 2.66 -18.55 18.08
N SER A 95 3.12 -18.88 16.87
CA SER A 95 2.66 -18.18 15.66
C SER A 95 1.22 -18.51 15.29
N VAL A 96 0.76 -19.73 15.54
CA VAL A 96 -0.65 -20.11 15.36
C VAL A 96 -1.53 -19.27 16.29
N GLU A 97 -1.14 -19.14 17.56
CA GLU A 97 -1.84 -18.30 18.52
C GLU A 97 -1.86 -16.82 18.07
N LYS A 98 -0.72 -16.28 17.65
CA LYS A 98 -0.63 -14.90 17.13
C LYS A 98 -1.51 -14.68 15.91
N MET A 99 -1.59 -15.64 14.98
CA MET A 99 -2.49 -15.58 13.83
C MET A 99 -3.96 -15.59 14.25
N SER A 100 -4.33 -16.39 15.26
CA SER A 100 -5.70 -16.46 15.76
C SER A 100 -6.18 -15.17 16.43
N ASN A 101 -5.26 -14.40 17.01
CA ASN A 101 -5.52 -13.13 17.70
C ASN A 101 -5.45 -11.90 16.78
N LEU A 102 -5.38 -12.09 15.46
CA LEU A 102 -5.37 -10.98 14.51
C LEU A 102 -6.71 -10.23 14.53
N VAL A 103 -6.63 -8.91 14.53
CA VAL A 103 -7.80 -8.04 14.47
C VAL A 103 -8.14 -7.76 13.01
N PHE A 104 -9.30 -8.24 12.56
CA PHE A 104 -9.79 -7.99 11.21
C PHE A 104 -10.70 -6.76 11.16
N THR A 105 -10.53 -5.94 10.12
CA THR A 105 -11.30 -4.72 9.88
C THR A 105 -11.62 -4.54 8.39
N GLY A 106 -12.57 -3.65 8.08
CA GLY A 106 -12.99 -3.32 6.71
C GLY A 106 -12.58 -1.95 6.19
N ASP A 107 -11.80 -1.17 6.97
CA ASP A 107 -11.61 0.27 6.78
C ASP A 107 -10.17 0.70 6.42
N ILE A 108 -9.27 -0.23 6.13
CA ILE A 108 -7.89 0.07 5.71
C ILE A 108 -7.91 0.56 4.26
N LYS A 109 -8.05 1.89 4.12
CA LYS A 109 -7.92 2.57 2.82
C LYS A 109 -6.46 2.63 2.43
N ILE A 110 -6.13 2.07 1.28
CA ILE A 110 -4.85 2.33 0.62
C ILE A 110 -5.00 3.61 -0.18
N ARG A 111 -4.09 4.56 0.00
CA ARG A 111 -3.92 5.64 -0.96
C ARG A 111 -3.46 4.96 -2.25
N ARG A 112 -4.39 4.73 -3.18
CA ARG A 112 -4.00 4.62 -4.58
C ARG A 112 -3.43 5.99 -4.92
N THR A 113 -2.12 6.13 -4.86
CA THR A 113 -1.45 7.13 -5.68
C THR A 113 -1.86 6.75 -7.09
N PHE A 114 -2.84 7.47 -7.65
CA PHE A 114 -3.06 7.43 -9.09
C PHE A 114 -1.68 7.67 -9.66
N LEU A 115 -1.15 6.68 -10.40
CA LEU A 115 0.04 6.85 -11.21
C LEU A 115 -0.08 8.24 -11.83
N ASN A 116 0.97 9.05 -11.72
CA ASN A 116 1.10 10.23 -12.56
C ASN A 116 0.80 9.76 -13.98
N VAL A 117 -0.42 10.03 -14.44
CA VAL A 117 -0.74 10.04 -15.85
C VAL A 117 0.07 11.22 -16.30
N PHE A 118 1.32 10.98 -16.70
CA PHE A 118 1.97 11.85 -17.64
C PHE A 118 0.94 11.98 -18.74
N SER A 119 0.32 13.16 -18.87
CA SER A 119 -0.45 13.46 -20.07
C SER A 119 0.57 13.35 -21.20
N THR A 120 0.65 12.17 -21.82
CA THR A 120 1.21 12.06 -23.14
C THR A 120 0.45 13.11 -23.93
N GLY A 121 1.20 14.09 -24.44
CA GLY A 121 0.68 15.40 -24.80
C GLY A 121 -0.62 15.33 -25.57
N THR A 122 -1.46 16.35 -25.40
CA THR A 122 -2.56 16.64 -26.33
C THR A 122 -2.04 16.50 -27.75
N ILE A 123 -2.37 15.38 -28.40
CA ILE A 123 -2.36 15.33 -29.85
C ILE A 123 -3.54 16.19 -30.24
N ALA A 124 -3.29 17.50 -30.39
CA ALA A 124 -4.10 18.32 -31.24
C ALA A 124 -3.98 17.70 -32.62
N ALA A 125 -5.02 17.00 -33.05
CA ALA A 125 -5.19 16.68 -34.46
C ALA A 125 -5.43 18.02 -35.16
N GLU A 126 -4.34 18.71 -35.50
CA GLU A 126 -4.35 19.70 -36.56
C GLU A 126 -4.90 18.98 -37.79
N ARG A 127 -6.10 19.36 -38.22
CA ARG A 127 -6.50 19.07 -39.60
C ARG A 127 -5.76 20.09 -40.46
N PRO A 128 -4.87 19.68 -41.37
CA PRO A 128 -4.45 20.56 -42.44
C PRO A 128 -5.62 20.66 -43.44
N ASP A 129 -6.09 21.90 -43.58
CA ASP A 129 -6.86 22.55 -44.64
C ASP A 129 -7.54 21.71 -45.74
N SER A 130 -8.83 21.99 -45.96
CA SER A 130 -9.37 22.05 -47.32
C SER A 130 -10.49 23.10 -47.41
N ASP A 131 -10.11 24.25 -47.95
CA ASP A 131 -10.81 25.15 -48.88
C ASP A 131 -12.35 25.30 -48.87
N ASN A 132 -12.71 26.59 -48.92
CA ASN A 132 -13.95 27.21 -49.38
C ASN A 132 -15.15 27.21 -48.43
N GLU A 133 -15.36 28.36 -47.78
CA GLU A 133 -16.51 29.21 -48.09
C GLU A 133 -16.29 30.62 -47.53
N VAL A 134 -16.16 31.59 -48.44
CA VAL A 134 -16.13 33.02 -48.13
C VAL A 134 -17.54 33.42 -47.67
N GLN A 135 -17.73 33.72 -46.39
CA GLN A 135 -18.89 34.51 -45.96
C GLN A 135 -18.65 35.97 -46.34
N GLN A 136 -19.22 36.39 -47.47
CA GLN A 136 -19.37 37.81 -47.79
C GLN A 136 -20.47 38.40 -46.89
N ASP A 137 -20.06 39.21 -45.92
CA ASP A 137 -20.94 40.11 -45.19
C ASP A 137 -21.46 41.21 -46.15
N PHE A 138 -22.59 40.98 -46.81
CA PHE A 138 -23.34 42.05 -47.46
C PHE A 138 -24.09 42.87 -46.40
N LYS A 139 -23.44 43.92 -45.89
CA LYS A 139 -24.13 44.97 -45.14
C LYS A 139 -24.91 45.85 -46.12
N VAL A 140 -26.23 45.66 -46.20
CA VAL A 140 -27.13 46.63 -46.86
C VAL A 140 -27.39 47.76 -45.86
N ASN A 141 -26.77 48.91 -46.10
CA ASN A 141 -27.00 50.13 -45.33
C ASN A 141 -28.23 50.85 -45.89
N ILE A 142 -29.41 50.55 -45.34
CA ILE A 142 -30.67 51.25 -45.66
C ILE A 142 -30.80 52.40 -44.66
N ASN A 143 -30.24 53.58 -44.98
CA ASN A 143 -30.57 54.87 -44.36
C ASN A 143 -29.87 56.07 -45.01
N GLU A 144 -30.13 56.30 -46.31
CA GLU A 144 -29.93 57.60 -47.00
C GLU A 144 -30.79 57.52 -48.28
N ILE A 145 -32.12 57.67 -48.24
CA ILE A 145 -32.94 58.88 -48.10
C ILE A 145 -32.80 59.88 -49.28
N ILE A 146 -33.72 59.72 -50.27
CA ILE A 146 -34.65 60.70 -50.91
C ILE A 146 -34.04 61.89 -51.69
N PRO A 147 -34.68 62.46 -52.76
CA PRO A 147 -35.72 62.00 -53.69
C PRO A 147 -35.25 61.85 -55.15
#